data_AF-A0A949FT91-F1
#
_entry.id   AF-A0A949FT91-F1
#
_cell.length_a   1.000
_cell.length_b   1.000
_cell.length_c   1.000
_cell.angle_alpha   90.00
_cell.angle_beta   90.00
_cell.angle_gamma   90.00
#
_symmetry.space_group_name_H-M   'P 1'
#
loop_
_entity.id
_entity.type
_entity.pdbx_description
1 polymer ?
#
loop_
_entity_poly.entity_id
_entity_poly.type
_entity_poly.pdbx_seq_one_letter_code
_entity_poly.pdbx_strand_id
1 'polypeptide(L)'
;MKTDRSAVVLIVLVVTITFFLPISGCSDLSNISPVHIDNTRTPTSTRLMSQTSGVDYGELDHALRTRQWKKADELTVTLMLKVAGKLGYLDKKDIRQFPGEDLQLIDTLWLGHSHNQLGFSVQKQIWIKSGKPAGADYYGSDNRPGWIAFENQVGWQGINYSEIWRAYGKLHWANPQTFRGHLPGGIWMKGIIRQWEWADLFYRTEI
;
A
#
# COMPACT_ATOMS: atom_id res chain seq x y z
N MET A 1 18.28 -11.02 74.45
CA MET A 1 19.73 -11.32 74.37
C MET A 1 20.16 -11.04 72.93
N LYS A 2 20.62 -9.81 72.69
CA LYS A 2 21.93 -9.41 72.12
C LYS A 2 22.11 -9.77 70.63
N THR A 3 22.00 -8.81 69.68
CA THR A 3 23.07 -7.88 69.15
C THR A 3 24.37 -8.60 68.77
N ASP A 4 24.89 -8.46 67.55
CA ASP A 4 25.64 -7.32 66.99
C ASP A 4 25.92 -7.58 65.49
N ARG A 5 26.43 -6.69 64.62
CA ARG A 5 26.48 -5.22 64.40
C ARG A 5 27.41 -5.04 63.19
N SER A 6 27.14 -4.03 62.36
CA SER A 6 28.10 -3.09 61.71
C SER A 6 27.42 -2.52 60.45
N ALA A 7 26.85 -1.31 60.48
CA ALA A 7 27.48 0.02 60.31
C ALA A 7 28.02 0.18 58.87
N VAL A 8 27.58 1.16 58.05
CA VAL A 8 28.05 2.58 57.96
C VAL A 8 26.93 3.41 57.26
N VAL A 9 26.23 4.40 57.85
CA VAL A 9 26.52 5.85 58.06
C VAL A 9 26.75 6.64 56.74
N LEU A 10 25.75 7.31 56.14
CA LEU A 10 25.31 8.72 56.32
C LEU A 10 25.79 9.63 55.16
N ILE A 11 24.87 10.39 54.55
CA ILE A 11 24.93 11.87 54.37
C ILE A 11 23.83 12.31 53.39
N VAL A 12 22.94 13.15 53.91
CA VAL A 12 21.91 13.95 53.22
C VAL A 12 22.58 15.17 52.58
N LEU A 13 22.12 15.62 51.41
CA LEU A 13 22.07 17.05 51.07
C LEU A 13 21.13 17.32 49.88
N VAL A 14 20.07 18.08 50.20
CA VAL A 14 19.12 18.73 49.29
C VAL A 14 19.72 20.07 48.88
N VAL A 15 19.79 20.37 47.58
CA VAL A 15 19.89 21.75 47.09
C VAL A 15 19.10 21.88 45.78
N THR A 16 17.93 22.50 45.88
CA THR A 16 17.18 23.11 44.78
C THR A 16 17.66 24.55 44.63
N ILE A 17 18.17 24.93 43.45
CA ILE A 17 18.39 26.35 43.10
C ILE A 17 17.46 26.68 41.93
N THR A 18 16.42 27.44 42.27
CA THR A 18 15.53 28.15 41.37
C THR A 18 16.22 29.44 40.91
N PHE A 19 16.39 29.60 39.60
CA PHE A 19 16.75 30.89 39.03
C PHE A 19 15.46 31.69 38.76
N PHE A 20 15.31 32.78 39.51
CA PHE A 20 14.37 33.87 39.25
C PHE A 20 14.93 34.76 38.14
N LEU A 21 14.11 35.09 37.14
CA LEU A 21 14.27 36.31 36.33
C LEU A 21 13.11 37.25 36.66
N PRO A 22 13.35 38.55 36.90
CA PRO A 22 12.28 39.52 37.08
C PRO A 22 11.94 40.14 35.73
N ILE A 23 10.66 40.21 35.39
CA ILE A 23 10.21 41.19 34.42
C ILE A 23 8.92 41.82 34.95
N SER A 24 9.08 43.04 35.44
CA SER A 24 8.00 43.99 35.68
C SER A 24 7.43 44.44 34.35
N GLY A 25 6.10 44.53 34.26
CA GLY A 25 5.43 45.07 33.08
C GLY A 25 3.98 44.64 33.00
N CYS A 26 3.14 45.18 33.89
CA CYS A 26 1.70 45.14 33.72
C CYS A 26 1.30 46.25 32.74
N SER A 27 0.72 45.89 31.60
CA SER A 27 0.05 46.84 30.71
C SER A 27 -1.24 46.21 30.18
N ASP A 28 -2.35 46.80 30.63
CA ASP A 28 -3.69 46.89 30.06
C ASP A 28 -4.23 45.73 29.18
N LEU A 29 -5.18 44.97 29.74
CA LEU A 29 -6.05 44.04 29.03
C LEU A 29 -7.35 44.74 28.59
N SER A 30 -7.26 45.77 27.76
CA SER A 30 -8.45 46.41 27.20
C SER A 30 -8.34 46.64 25.69
N ASN A 31 -7.98 45.62 24.91
CA ASN A 31 -8.28 45.61 23.46
C ASN A 31 -8.12 44.24 22.77
N ILE A 32 -8.86 43.22 23.21
CA ILE A 32 -8.96 41.96 22.44
C ILE A 32 -10.27 42.00 21.65
N SER A 33 -10.18 42.36 20.37
CA SER A 33 -11.26 42.13 19.41
C SER A 33 -11.52 40.62 19.28
N PRO A 34 -12.77 40.14 19.15
CA PRO A 34 -13.02 38.72 19.03
C PRO A 34 -12.36 38.18 17.77
N VAL A 35 -11.51 37.17 17.93
CA VAL A 35 -11.06 36.34 16.82
C VAL A 35 -12.30 35.72 16.21
N HIS A 36 -12.64 36.13 14.98
CA HIS A 36 -13.63 35.44 14.18
C HIS A 36 -13.05 34.08 13.79
N ILE A 37 -13.33 33.06 14.60
CA ILE A 37 -13.06 31.67 14.25
C ILE A 37 -14.03 31.33 13.12
N ASP A 38 -13.57 31.45 11.89
CA ASP A 38 -14.27 30.87 10.75
C ASP A 38 -14.16 29.34 10.85
N ASN A 39 -15.21 28.72 11.39
CA ASN A 39 -15.35 27.27 11.51
C ASN A 39 -15.83 26.61 10.20
N THR A 40 -15.60 27.22 9.03
CA THR A 40 -15.91 26.60 7.73
C THR A 40 -14.69 25.93 7.07
N ARG A 41 -14.04 25.02 7.79
CA ARG A 41 -13.36 23.88 7.13
C ARG A 41 -14.14 22.62 7.42
N THR A 42 -15.07 22.32 6.52
CA THR A 42 -15.50 20.94 6.29
C THR A 42 -14.24 20.08 6.09
N PRO A 43 -14.15 18.88 6.69
CA PRO A 43 -13.05 17.98 6.39
C PRO A 43 -13.09 17.72 4.89
N THR A 44 -12.06 18.18 4.18
CA THR A 44 -11.96 17.97 2.74
C THR A 44 -12.08 16.47 2.52
N SER A 45 -13.21 16.05 1.93
CA SER A 45 -13.35 14.73 1.32
C SER A 45 -12.07 14.50 0.54
N THR A 46 -11.21 13.58 1.00
CA THR A 46 -9.88 13.39 0.43
C THR A 46 -10.11 13.03 -1.03
N ARG A 47 -9.87 14.00 -1.91
CA ARG A 47 -10.19 13.85 -3.31
C ARG A 47 -9.26 12.77 -3.84
N LEU A 48 -9.81 11.61 -4.20
CA LEU A 48 -9.07 10.46 -4.74
C LEU A 48 -8.64 10.73 -6.20
N MET A 49 -8.11 11.92 -6.49
CA MET A 49 -7.48 12.23 -7.78
C MET A 49 -5.97 12.06 -7.67
N SER A 50 -5.37 11.43 -8.67
CA SER A 50 -3.94 11.58 -8.92
C SER A 50 -3.63 13.02 -9.34
N GLN A 51 -2.63 13.65 -8.73
CA GLN A 51 -2.09 14.93 -9.17
C GLN A 51 -1.26 14.80 -10.45
N THR A 52 -0.67 13.62 -10.67
CA THR A 52 0.17 13.34 -11.84
C THR A 52 -0.67 13.10 -13.10
N SER A 53 -1.73 12.30 -13.02
CA SER A 53 -2.53 11.89 -14.18
C SER A 53 -3.88 12.61 -14.28
N GLY A 54 -4.35 13.23 -13.18
CA GLY A 54 -5.69 13.80 -13.08
C GLY A 54 -6.82 12.74 -13.04
N VAL A 55 -6.48 11.46 -12.94
CA VAL A 55 -7.47 10.37 -12.92
C VAL A 55 -8.18 10.26 -11.57
N ASP A 56 -9.49 10.00 -11.64
CA ASP A 56 -10.37 9.76 -10.49
C ASP A 56 -10.42 8.28 -10.11
N TYR A 57 -10.10 7.98 -8.84
CA TYR A 57 -10.13 6.65 -8.24
C TYR A 57 -11.36 6.38 -7.37
N GLY A 58 -12.33 7.30 -7.31
CA GLY A 58 -13.52 7.18 -6.47
C GLY A 58 -14.39 5.97 -6.80
N GLU A 59 -14.48 5.55 -8.07
CA GLU A 59 -15.21 4.34 -8.43
C GLU A 59 -14.50 3.07 -7.94
N LEU A 60 -13.15 3.05 -8.00
CA LEU A 60 -12.36 1.95 -7.47
C LEU A 60 -12.53 1.86 -5.94
N ASP A 61 -12.41 2.98 -5.23
CA ASP A 61 -12.67 3.04 -3.79
C ASP A 61 -14.07 2.52 -3.44
N HIS A 62 -15.09 3.00 -4.16
CA HIS A 62 -16.45 2.56 -3.92
C HIS A 62 -16.63 1.06 -4.15
N ALA A 63 -16.08 0.52 -5.24
CA ALA A 63 -16.14 -0.92 -5.54
C ALA A 63 -15.44 -1.75 -4.45
N LEU A 64 -14.26 -1.34 -4.00
CA LEU A 64 -13.51 -2.01 -2.94
C LEU A 64 -14.25 -1.95 -1.59
N ARG A 65 -14.71 -0.76 -1.20
CA ARG A 65 -15.46 -0.54 0.05
C ARG A 65 -16.76 -1.34 0.11
N THR A 66 -17.42 -1.54 -1.04
CA THR A 66 -18.63 -2.37 -1.15
C THR A 66 -18.33 -3.84 -1.49
N ARG A 67 -17.06 -4.26 -1.43
CA ARG A 67 -16.59 -5.64 -1.67
C ARG A 67 -16.99 -6.20 -3.03
N GLN A 68 -17.16 -5.35 -4.03
CA GLN A 68 -17.34 -5.74 -5.42
C GLN A 68 -15.99 -6.09 -6.05
N TRP A 69 -15.33 -7.13 -5.53
CA TRP A 69 -13.92 -7.46 -5.83
C TRP A 69 -13.63 -7.64 -7.32
N LYS A 70 -14.53 -8.31 -8.04
CA LYS A 70 -14.40 -8.48 -9.49
C LYS A 70 -14.46 -7.14 -10.21
N LYS A 71 -15.42 -6.27 -9.84
CA LYS A 71 -15.53 -4.93 -10.43
C LYS A 71 -14.29 -4.09 -10.11
N ALA A 72 -13.79 -4.13 -8.88
CA ALA A 72 -12.58 -3.42 -8.47
C ALA A 72 -11.34 -3.86 -9.27
N ASP A 73 -11.19 -5.16 -9.53
CA ASP A 73 -10.12 -5.69 -10.38
C ASP A 73 -10.22 -5.18 -11.82
N GLU A 74 -11.43 -5.18 -12.40
CA GLU A 74 -11.68 -4.67 -13.75
C GLU A 74 -11.46 -3.17 -13.87
N LEU A 75 -11.84 -2.41 -12.84
CA LEU A 75 -11.53 -0.98 -12.74
C LEU A 75 -10.03 -0.75 -12.63
N THR A 76 -9.31 -1.56 -11.86
CA THR A 76 -7.84 -1.49 -11.77
C THR A 76 -7.21 -1.65 -13.16
N VAL A 77 -7.67 -2.63 -13.95
CA VAL A 77 -7.26 -2.81 -15.36
C VAL A 77 -7.51 -1.56 -16.19
N THR A 78 -8.74 -1.05 -16.13
CA THR A 78 -9.16 0.10 -16.93
C THR A 78 -8.37 1.35 -16.57
N LEU A 79 -8.14 1.60 -15.27
CA LEU A 79 -7.41 2.75 -14.76
C LEU A 79 -5.94 2.68 -15.15
N MET A 80 -5.28 1.52 -15.03
CA MET A 80 -3.88 1.39 -15.45
C MET A 80 -3.70 1.62 -16.96
N LEU A 81 -4.59 1.08 -17.80
CA LEU A 81 -4.58 1.37 -19.24
C LEU A 81 -4.77 2.87 -19.51
N LYS A 82 -5.74 3.49 -18.83
CA LYS A 82 -6.05 4.93 -18.97
C LYS A 82 -4.86 5.81 -18.61
N VAL A 83 -4.23 5.57 -17.45
CA VAL A 83 -3.07 6.34 -16.98
C VAL A 83 -1.89 6.22 -17.94
N ALA A 84 -1.68 5.03 -18.51
CA ALA A 84 -0.63 4.80 -19.49
C ALA A 84 -0.97 5.29 -20.91
N GLY A 85 -2.21 5.75 -21.16
CA GLY A 85 -2.68 6.12 -22.49
C GLY A 85 -2.72 4.94 -23.47
N LYS A 86 -3.02 3.74 -22.98
CA LYS A 86 -3.07 2.49 -23.76
C LYS A 86 -4.49 1.90 -23.82
N LEU A 87 -4.75 1.09 -24.84
CA LEU A 87 -6.08 0.51 -25.09
C LEU A 87 -6.19 -1.00 -24.81
N GLY A 88 -5.07 -1.71 -24.67
CA GLY A 88 -5.12 -3.18 -24.57
C GLY A 88 -3.99 -3.84 -23.81
N TYR A 89 -2.76 -3.31 -23.88
CA TYR A 89 -1.63 -3.87 -23.16
C TYR A 89 -0.64 -2.78 -22.73
N LEU A 90 0.14 -3.08 -21.69
CA LEU A 90 1.28 -2.29 -21.22
C LEU A 90 2.54 -3.11 -21.44
N ASP A 91 3.52 -2.55 -22.14
CA ASP A 91 4.82 -3.19 -22.27
C ASP A 91 5.74 -2.84 -21.10
N LYS A 92 6.97 -3.38 -21.12
CA LYS A 92 7.99 -3.14 -20.09
C LYS A 92 8.34 -1.65 -19.94
N LYS A 93 8.28 -0.86 -21.02
CA LYS A 93 8.55 0.58 -20.95
C LYS A 93 7.38 1.29 -20.26
N ASP A 94 6.15 0.94 -20.61
CA ASP A 94 4.94 1.48 -19.99
C ASP A 94 4.95 1.22 -18.47
N ILE A 95 5.23 -0.01 -18.03
CA ILE A 95 5.31 -0.35 -16.60
C ILE A 95 6.42 0.40 -15.87
N ARG A 96 7.59 0.60 -16.50
CA ARG A 96 8.69 1.35 -15.90
C ARG A 96 8.42 2.86 -15.81
N GLN A 97 7.66 3.40 -16.77
CA GLN A 97 7.32 4.82 -16.83
C GLN A 97 5.99 5.16 -16.16
N PHE A 98 5.23 4.13 -15.74
CA PHE A 98 3.93 4.32 -15.10
C PHE A 98 4.06 5.24 -13.88
N PRO A 99 3.23 6.29 -13.76
CA PRO A 99 3.29 7.23 -12.64
C PRO A 99 3.25 6.54 -11.26
N GLY A 100 4.25 6.84 -10.43
CA GLY A 100 4.38 6.24 -9.10
C GLY A 100 3.20 6.57 -8.17
N GLU A 101 2.70 7.81 -8.23
CA GLU A 101 1.54 8.27 -7.45
C GLU A 101 0.28 7.43 -7.77
N ASP A 102 0.01 7.21 -9.05
CA ASP A 102 -1.13 6.40 -9.50
C ASP A 102 -1.02 4.94 -9.03
N LEU A 103 0.19 4.34 -9.04
CA LEU A 103 0.40 3.00 -8.48
C LEU A 103 0.15 2.97 -6.97
N GLN A 104 0.64 3.97 -6.25
CA GLN A 104 0.46 4.07 -4.80
C GLN A 104 -0.99 4.24 -4.41
N LEU A 105 -1.76 5.04 -5.15
CA LEU A 105 -3.20 5.22 -4.92
C LEU A 105 -3.94 3.89 -5.12
N ILE A 106 -3.67 3.17 -6.20
CA ILE A 106 -4.27 1.86 -6.45
C ILE A 106 -3.94 0.91 -5.30
N ASP A 107 -2.66 0.77 -4.94
CA ASP A 107 -2.21 -0.16 -3.90
C ASP A 107 -2.80 0.19 -2.51
N THR A 108 -2.81 1.48 -2.16
CA THR A 108 -3.37 1.98 -0.89
C THR A 108 -4.85 1.64 -0.76
N LEU A 109 -5.63 1.81 -1.84
CA LEU A 109 -7.05 1.45 -1.84
C LEU A 109 -7.25 -0.06 -1.65
N TRP A 110 -6.49 -0.89 -2.36
CA TRP A 110 -6.55 -2.35 -2.20
C TRP A 110 -6.18 -2.78 -0.77
N LEU A 111 -5.11 -2.23 -0.21
CA LEU A 111 -4.68 -2.52 1.17
C LEU A 111 -5.74 -2.11 2.19
N GLY A 112 -6.21 -0.86 2.11
CA GLY A 112 -7.14 -0.26 3.09
C GLY A 112 -8.46 -1.02 3.19
N HIS A 113 -9.02 -1.43 2.06
CA HIS A 113 -10.31 -2.13 2.02
C HIS A 113 -10.21 -3.65 2.18
N SER A 114 -8.99 -4.21 2.17
CA SER A 114 -8.75 -5.65 2.31
C SER A 114 -8.08 -6.06 3.62
N HIS A 115 -7.99 -5.16 4.61
CA HIS A 115 -7.21 -5.39 5.84
C HIS A 115 -5.76 -5.81 5.54
N ASN A 116 -5.14 -5.15 4.55
CA ASN A 116 -3.76 -5.40 4.11
C ASN A 116 -3.51 -6.83 3.60
N GLN A 117 -4.54 -7.48 3.05
CA GLN A 117 -4.45 -8.84 2.50
C GLN A 117 -4.28 -8.87 0.99
N LEU A 118 -4.70 -7.82 0.28
CA LEU A 118 -4.69 -7.69 -1.17
C LEU A 118 -3.93 -6.41 -1.56
N GLY A 119 -3.42 -6.35 -2.79
CA GLY A 119 -2.61 -5.24 -3.29
C GLY A 119 -1.32 -5.71 -3.97
N PHE A 120 -0.74 -4.84 -4.79
CA PHE A 120 0.52 -5.07 -5.48
C PHE A 120 1.70 -5.15 -4.51
N SER A 121 1.72 -4.35 -3.44
CA SER A 121 2.76 -4.44 -2.40
C SER A 121 2.72 -5.79 -1.66
N VAL A 122 1.52 -6.32 -1.43
CA VAL A 122 1.34 -7.67 -0.86
C VAL A 122 1.88 -8.73 -1.81
N GLN A 123 1.56 -8.64 -3.10
CA GLN A 123 2.11 -9.54 -4.11
C GLN A 123 3.63 -9.40 -4.21
N LYS A 124 4.19 -8.19 -4.17
CA LYS A 124 5.64 -7.95 -4.15
C LYS A 124 6.31 -8.62 -2.95
N GLN A 125 5.72 -8.55 -1.76
CA GLN A 125 6.26 -9.26 -0.59
C GLN A 125 6.30 -10.78 -0.80
N ILE A 126 5.24 -11.34 -1.40
CA ILE A 126 5.17 -12.77 -1.70
C ILE A 126 6.20 -13.13 -2.78
N TRP A 127 6.29 -12.33 -3.83
CA TRP A 127 7.28 -12.46 -4.91
C TRP A 127 8.71 -12.54 -4.39
N ILE A 128 9.07 -11.67 -3.45
CA ILE A 128 10.38 -11.66 -2.80
C ILE A 128 10.62 -12.95 -2.02
N LYS A 129 9.62 -13.40 -1.24
CA LYS A 129 9.70 -14.64 -0.45
C LYS A 129 9.77 -15.89 -1.30
N SER A 130 9.19 -15.87 -2.49
CA SER A 130 9.26 -16.97 -3.47
C SER A 130 10.59 -17.06 -4.21
N GLY A 131 11.59 -16.26 -3.83
CA GLY A 131 12.92 -16.30 -4.43
C GLY A 131 13.11 -15.36 -5.63
N LYS A 132 12.19 -14.39 -5.84
CA LYS A 132 12.23 -13.40 -6.93
C LYS A 132 12.48 -14.04 -8.31
N PRO A 133 11.50 -14.78 -8.87
CA PRO A 133 11.65 -15.42 -10.18
C PRO A 133 12.14 -14.40 -11.23
N ALA A 134 13.32 -14.56 -11.80
CA ALA A 134 13.89 -13.54 -12.68
C ALA A 134 13.19 -13.51 -14.05
N GLY A 135 13.18 -12.32 -14.68
CA GLY A 135 12.51 -12.03 -15.94
C GLY A 135 13.48 -11.59 -17.04
N ALA A 136 14.27 -12.54 -17.54
CA ALA A 136 14.93 -12.56 -18.87
C ALA A 136 15.32 -14.01 -19.29
N ASP A 137 15.45 -14.86 -18.29
CA ASP A 137 15.78 -16.27 -18.25
C ASP A 137 14.53 -17.15 -18.07
N TYR A 138 13.36 -16.68 -18.52
CA TYR A 138 12.10 -17.44 -18.53
C TYR A 138 12.19 -18.77 -19.32
N TYR A 139 13.12 -18.88 -20.26
CA TYR A 139 13.45 -20.15 -20.93
C TYR A 139 14.40 -21.05 -20.14
N GLY A 140 15.01 -20.53 -19.06
CA GLY A 140 15.79 -21.31 -18.10
C GLY A 140 14.86 -22.01 -17.13
N SER A 141 14.99 -23.34 -17.01
CA SER A 141 14.26 -24.19 -16.08
C SER A 141 14.28 -23.71 -14.62
N ASP A 142 15.27 -22.89 -14.27
CA ASP A 142 15.68 -22.61 -12.90
C ASP A 142 14.77 -21.61 -12.17
N ASN A 143 13.98 -20.81 -12.91
CA ASN A 143 13.03 -19.85 -12.31
C ASN A 143 11.64 -20.44 -12.04
N ARG A 144 11.34 -21.59 -12.63
CA ARG A 144 10.01 -22.22 -12.52
C ARG A 144 9.60 -22.51 -11.07
N PRO A 145 10.49 -22.96 -10.16
CA PRO A 145 10.13 -23.18 -8.76
C PRO A 145 9.62 -21.92 -8.06
N GLY A 146 10.25 -20.76 -8.32
CA GLY A 146 9.84 -19.50 -7.71
C GLY A 146 8.48 -19.02 -8.21
N TRP A 147 8.21 -19.15 -9.52
CA TRP A 147 6.88 -18.83 -10.08
C TRP A 147 5.79 -19.72 -9.48
N ILE A 148 6.03 -21.03 -9.39
CA ILE A 148 5.10 -21.97 -8.75
C ILE A 148 4.86 -21.59 -7.29
N ALA A 149 5.90 -21.24 -6.53
CA ALA A 149 5.78 -20.82 -5.14
C ALA A 149 4.95 -19.52 -5.01
N PHE A 150 5.18 -18.53 -5.87
CA PHE A 150 4.38 -17.32 -5.94
C PHE A 150 2.91 -17.64 -6.25
N GLU A 151 2.66 -18.36 -7.34
CA GLU A 151 1.31 -18.73 -7.81
C GLU A 151 0.54 -19.50 -6.74
N ASN A 152 1.15 -20.49 -6.09
CA ASN A 152 0.53 -21.23 -4.99
C ASN A 152 0.15 -20.33 -3.82
N GLN A 153 0.99 -19.35 -3.48
CA GLN A 153 0.76 -18.47 -2.33
C GLN A 153 -0.35 -17.45 -2.61
N VAL A 154 -0.42 -16.91 -3.83
CA VAL A 154 -1.47 -15.97 -4.24
C VAL A 154 -2.76 -16.67 -4.70
N GLY A 155 -2.81 -18.01 -4.70
CA GLY A 155 -4.02 -18.76 -5.09
C GLY A 155 -4.24 -18.82 -6.60
N TRP A 156 -3.16 -18.74 -7.39
CA TRP A 156 -3.14 -18.79 -8.86
C TRP A 156 -2.58 -20.13 -9.37
N GLN A 157 -2.61 -21.18 -8.55
CA GLN A 157 -2.15 -22.51 -8.96
C GLN A 157 -3.01 -23.13 -10.07
N GLY A 158 -2.38 -23.97 -10.90
CA GLY A 158 -3.07 -24.75 -11.92
C GLY A 158 -3.54 -23.93 -13.13
N ILE A 159 -3.02 -22.72 -13.31
CA ILE A 159 -3.26 -21.92 -14.51
C ILE A 159 -2.58 -22.59 -15.70
N ASN A 160 -3.38 -22.95 -16.69
CA ASN A 160 -2.86 -23.22 -18.01
C ASN A 160 -2.67 -21.89 -18.73
N TYR A 161 -1.44 -21.51 -19.05
CA TYR A 161 -1.13 -20.24 -19.72
C TYR A 161 -1.80 -20.12 -21.10
N SER A 162 -2.08 -21.23 -21.79
CA SER A 162 -2.84 -21.18 -23.05
C SER A 162 -4.35 -20.91 -22.85
N GLU A 163 -4.84 -20.99 -21.61
CA GLU A 163 -6.23 -20.75 -21.22
C GLU A 163 -6.34 -19.71 -20.10
N ILE A 164 -5.42 -18.76 -20.02
CA ILE A 164 -5.32 -17.81 -18.91
C ILE A 164 -6.61 -16.99 -18.67
N TRP A 165 -7.36 -16.69 -19.74
CA TRP A 165 -8.66 -16.02 -19.63
C TRP A 165 -9.69 -16.86 -18.86
N ARG A 166 -9.62 -18.20 -18.93
CA ARG A 166 -10.46 -19.10 -18.12
C ARG A 166 -10.02 -19.10 -16.67
N ALA A 167 -8.73 -18.93 -16.39
CA ALA A 167 -8.23 -18.80 -15.03
C ALA A 167 -8.78 -17.55 -14.33
N TYR A 168 -8.85 -16.43 -15.04
CA TYR A 168 -9.48 -15.21 -14.51
C TYR A 168 -10.92 -15.46 -14.05
N GLY A 169 -11.71 -16.20 -14.84
CA GLY A 169 -13.08 -16.57 -14.48
C GLY A 169 -13.20 -17.43 -13.21
N LYS A 170 -12.11 -18.09 -12.79
CA LYS A 170 -12.05 -19.02 -11.65
C LYS A 170 -11.46 -18.42 -10.37
N LEU A 171 -11.09 -17.14 -10.37
CA LEU A 171 -10.58 -16.48 -9.16
C LEU A 171 -11.62 -16.48 -8.03
N HIS A 172 -11.13 -16.38 -6.79
CA HIS A 172 -11.92 -16.42 -5.58
C HIS A 172 -12.66 -15.09 -5.35
N TRP A 173 -13.67 -14.79 -6.17
CA TRP A 173 -14.35 -13.49 -6.13
C TRP A 173 -15.18 -13.22 -4.86
N ALA A 174 -15.77 -14.26 -4.27
CA ALA A 174 -16.59 -14.11 -3.06
C ALA A 174 -15.74 -13.91 -1.79
N ASN A 175 -14.54 -14.49 -1.76
CA ASN A 175 -13.63 -14.40 -0.61
C ASN A 175 -12.16 -14.39 -1.06
N PRO A 176 -11.71 -13.33 -1.76
CA PRO A 176 -10.36 -13.28 -2.34
C PRO A 176 -9.29 -13.23 -1.26
N GLN A 177 -9.62 -12.72 -0.08
CA GLN A 177 -8.72 -12.62 1.07
C GLN A 177 -8.33 -13.98 1.66
N THR A 178 -8.94 -15.08 1.21
CA THR A 178 -8.50 -16.46 1.52
C THR A 178 -7.05 -16.69 1.10
N PHE A 179 -6.63 -16.08 -0.02
CA PHE A 179 -5.24 -16.09 -0.46
C PHE A 179 -4.67 -14.68 -0.36
N ARG A 180 -3.58 -14.52 0.38
CA ARG A 180 -2.91 -13.24 0.52
C ARG A 180 -2.31 -12.85 -0.84
N GLY A 181 -2.54 -11.62 -1.30
CA GLY A 181 -2.10 -11.14 -2.61
C GLY A 181 -2.90 -11.65 -3.80
N HIS A 182 -4.06 -12.31 -3.59
CA HIS A 182 -4.84 -12.88 -4.69
C HIS A 182 -5.27 -11.87 -5.77
N LEU A 183 -5.53 -10.64 -5.35
CA LEU A 183 -5.98 -9.53 -6.18
C LEU A 183 -5.12 -8.29 -5.90
N PRO A 184 -5.01 -7.35 -6.86
CA PRO A 184 -5.55 -7.45 -8.23
C PRO A 184 -4.75 -8.43 -9.11
N GLY A 185 -5.45 -9.23 -9.93
CA GLY A 185 -4.87 -10.24 -10.82
C GLY A 185 -5.22 -10.07 -12.29
N GLY A 186 -6.25 -9.27 -12.61
CA GLY A 186 -6.72 -9.11 -14.00
C GLY A 186 -5.72 -8.47 -14.94
N ILE A 187 -4.81 -7.62 -14.45
CA ILE A 187 -3.75 -7.01 -15.28
C ILE A 187 -2.89 -8.12 -15.93
N TRP A 188 -2.58 -9.20 -15.21
CA TRP A 188 -1.88 -10.34 -15.79
C TRP A 188 -2.84 -11.27 -16.55
N MET A 189 -3.92 -11.71 -15.90
CA MET A 189 -4.75 -12.81 -16.43
C MET A 189 -5.61 -12.41 -17.63
N LYS A 190 -5.80 -11.11 -17.88
CA LYS A 190 -6.42 -10.59 -19.12
C LYS A 190 -5.40 -10.24 -20.20
N GLY A 191 -4.11 -10.52 -19.98
CA GLY A 191 -3.04 -10.26 -20.94
C GLY A 191 -2.71 -8.77 -21.11
N ILE A 192 -3.03 -7.94 -20.12
CA ILE A 192 -2.68 -6.51 -20.15
C ILE A 192 -1.16 -6.37 -20.04
N ILE A 193 -0.52 -7.17 -19.20
CA ILE A 193 0.94 -7.33 -19.21
C ILE A 193 1.31 -8.80 -19.30
N ARG A 194 2.43 -9.10 -19.96
CA ARG A 194 2.93 -10.48 -20.02
C ARG A 194 3.54 -10.83 -18.67
N GLN A 195 3.66 -12.12 -18.40
CA GLN A 195 4.09 -12.63 -17.09
C GLN A 195 5.44 -12.03 -16.64
N TRP A 196 6.41 -11.84 -17.53
CA TRP A 196 7.69 -11.25 -17.17
C TRP A 196 7.63 -9.73 -16.95
N GLU A 197 6.68 -9.02 -17.56
CA GLU A 197 6.43 -7.62 -17.22
C GLU A 197 5.71 -7.47 -15.87
N TRP A 198 5.03 -8.52 -15.40
CA TRP A 198 4.52 -8.59 -14.03
C TRP A 198 5.64 -8.47 -13.00
N ALA A 199 6.77 -9.14 -13.25
CA ALA A 199 7.95 -9.03 -12.39
C ALA A 199 8.49 -7.60 -12.38
N ASP A 200 8.46 -6.91 -13.53
CA ASP A 200 8.92 -5.51 -13.64
C ASP A 200 8.12 -4.56 -12.74
N LEU A 201 6.81 -4.83 -12.53
CA LEU A 201 6.01 -4.07 -11.57
C LEU A 201 6.58 -4.21 -10.15
N PHE A 202 7.00 -5.39 -9.73
CA PHE A 202 7.53 -5.63 -8.39
C PHE A 202 8.94 -5.08 -8.15
N TYR A 203 9.63 -4.60 -9.18
CA TYR A 203 10.88 -3.85 -9.02
C TYR A 203 10.65 -2.34 -8.80
N ARG A 204 9.42 -1.85 -8.93
CA ARG A 204 9.05 -0.45 -8.62
C ARG A 204 9.23 -0.19 -7.12
N THR A 205 9.81 0.95 -6.76
CA THR A 205 10.09 1.34 -5.36
C THR A 205 8.84 1.84 -4.64
N GLU A 206 7.82 2.20 -5.40
CA GLU A 206 6.60 2.83 -4.90
C GLU A 206 5.61 1.84 -4.28
N ILE A 207 5.78 0.53 -4.53
CA ILE A 207 5.02 -0.59 -3.95
C ILE A 207 5.92 -1.57 -3.21
#